data_AF-A0A3D0XTD6-F1
#
_entry.id   AF-A0A3D0XTD6-F1
#
_cell.length_a   1.000
_cell.length_b   1.000
_cell.length_c   1.000
_cell.angle_alpha   90.00
_cell.angle_beta   90.00
_cell.angle_gamma   90.00
#
_symmetry.space_group_name_H-M   'P 1'
#
loop_
_entity.id
_entity.type
_entity.pdbx_description
1 polymer ?
#
loop_
_entity_poly.entity_id
_entity_poly.type
_entity_poly.pdbx_seq_one_letter_code
_entity_poly.pdbx_strand_id
1 'polypeptide(L)'
;GMSILRDSGRVLTVSETGYGRLSPIENYRIQNRGGKGLLNYHVDKYGYVAGIKVVDLTDDVILISEEGILIRIPANSIRICARPSKGVKVMRLGSTDKVITLARTEHEESETTDELPEDDSNPDEGADEKAETPEDQKDE
;
A
#
# COMPACT_ATOMS: atom_id res chain seq x y z
N GLY A 1 5.40 9.78 -5.85
CA GLY A 1 4.09 10.36 -6.19
C GLY A 1 3.71 11.46 -5.22
N MET A 2 2.73 12.29 -5.57
CA MET A 2 2.11 13.31 -4.72
C MET A 2 0.59 13.08 -4.70
N SER A 3 -0.06 13.33 -3.57
CA SER A 3 -1.51 13.20 -3.44
C SER A 3 -2.05 14.22 -2.43
N ILE A 4 -3.33 14.55 -2.56
CA ILE A 4 -4.05 15.46 -1.67
C ILE A 4 -4.88 14.60 -0.72
N LEU A 5 -4.77 14.86 0.59
CA LEU A 5 -5.55 14.14 1.60
C LEU A 5 -7.04 14.49 1.48
N ARG A 6 -7.88 13.50 1.79
CA ARG A 6 -9.33 13.61 1.90
C ARG A 6 -9.73 13.13 3.29
N ASP A 7 -10.80 13.69 3.85
CA ASP A 7 -11.21 13.39 5.23
C ASP A 7 -11.51 11.90 5.46
N SER A 8 -12.15 11.22 4.51
CA SER A 8 -12.43 9.78 4.54
C SER A 8 -11.37 8.90 3.86
N GLY A 9 -10.32 9.53 3.34
CA GLY A 9 -9.35 8.90 2.46
C GLY A 9 -8.43 7.95 3.21
N ARG A 10 -7.86 7.00 2.47
CA ARG A 10 -6.77 6.13 2.92
C ARG A 10 -5.64 6.22 1.91
N VAL A 11 -4.41 6.04 2.39
CA VAL A 11 -3.23 6.00 1.53
C VAL A 11 -3.08 4.59 0.99
N LEU A 12 -3.42 4.43 -0.29
CA LEU A 12 -3.06 3.26 -1.06
C LEU A 12 -1.57 3.31 -1.39
N THR A 13 -0.86 2.23 -1.07
CA THR A 13 0.52 1.97 -1.53
C THR A 13 0.52 0.67 -2.32
N VAL A 14 1.09 0.68 -3.52
CA VAL A 14 1.24 -0.50 -4.38
C VAL A 14 2.71 -0.66 -4.77
N SER A 15 3.24 -1.89 -4.64
CA SER A 15 4.59 -2.25 -5.08
C SER A 15 4.62 -2.68 -6.55
N GLU A 16 5.80 -2.61 -7.17
CA GLU A 16 6.05 -3.12 -8.52
C GLU A 16 5.76 -4.64 -8.62
N THR A 17 5.82 -5.35 -7.50
CA THR A 17 5.56 -6.80 -7.37
C THR A 17 4.07 -7.15 -7.25
N GLY A 18 3.16 -6.18 -7.38
CA GLY A 18 1.72 -6.42 -7.38
C GLY A 18 1.09 -6.59 -6.00
N TYR A 19 1.79 -6.20 -4.92
CA TYR A 19 1.21 -6.14 -3.57
C TYR A 19 0.73 -4.72 -3.26
N GLY A 20 -0.39 -4.63 -2.54
CA GLY A 20 -1.02 -3.36 -2.21
C GLY A 20 -1.67 -3.36 -0.83
N ARG A 21 -1.73 -2.18 -0.22
CA ARG A 21 -2.44 -1.96 1.04
C ARG A 21 -3.03 -0.56 1.14
N LEU A 22 -4.10 -0.46 1.92
CA LEU A 22 -4.66 0.81 2.39
C LEU A 22 -4.18 1.09 3.80
N SER A 23 -3.60 2.26 4.03
CA SER A 23 -3.31 2.76 5.38
C SER A 23 -4.21 3.93 5.76
N PRO A 24 -4.72 3.93 7.00
CA PRO A 24 -5.32 5.13 7.60
C PRO A 24 -4.36 6.32 7.54
N ILE A 25 -4.89 7.52 7.31
CA ILE A 25 -4.10 8.77 7.18
C ILE A 25 -3.41 9.09 8.51
N GLU A 26 -4.01 8.71 9.63
CA GLU A 26 -3.51 8.92 11.00
C GLU A 26 -2.15 8.24 11.21
N ASN A 27 -1.83 7.20 10.43
CA ASN A 27 -0.52 6.59 10.46
C ASN A 27 0.59 7.50 9.90
N TYR A 28 0.26 8.62 9.25
CA TYR A 28 1.22 9.56 8.68
C TYR A 28 1.22 10.86 9.51
N ARG A 29 2.03 10.89 10.58
CA ARG A 29 2.17 12.10 11.40
C ARG A 29 2.64 13.29 10.56
N ILE A 30 2.08 14.47 10.83
CA ILE A 30 2.51 15.74 10.23
C ILE A 30 4.00 15.95 10.54
N GLN A 31 4.78 16.28 9.52
CA GLN A 31 6.21 16.56 9.63
C GLN A 31 6.53 17.94 9.04
N ASN A 32 7.56 18.58 9.59
CA ASN A 32 8.12 19.78 8.98
C ASN A 32 8.80 19.44 7.64
N ARG A 33 8.79 20.40 6.71
CA ARG A 33 9.48 20.26 5.42
C ARG A 33 10.98 20.10 5.63
N GLY A 34 11.63 19.22 4.84
CA GLY A 34 13.08 19.02 4.84
C GLY A 34 13.58 17.90 5.77
N GLY A 35 12.68 17.18 6.47
CA GLY A 35 13.04 15.97 7.20
C GLY A 35 13.20 14.73 6.31
N LYS A 36 13.70 13.63 6.88
CA LYS A 36 13.85 12.32 6.19
C LYS A 36 12.52 11.60 5.90
N GLY A 37 11.41 12.10 6.46
CA GLY A 37 10.09 11.48 6.31
C GLY A 37 9.84 10.32 7.27
N LEU A 38 8.88 9.46 6.92
CA LEU A 38 8.46 8.29 7.68
C LEU A 38 8.56 7.04 6.81
N LEU A 39 8.93 5.90 7.40
CA LEU A 39 9.04 4.64 6.66
C LEU A 39 7.68 4.16 6.15
N ASN A 40 7.41 4.27 4.84
CA ASN A 40 6.13 3.84 4.28
C ASN A 40 6.08 2.32 4.02
N TYR A 41 7.14 1.76 3.46
CA TYR A 41 7.12 0.40 2.91
C TYR A 41 8.54 -0.17 2.93
N HIS A 42 8.68 -1.48 3.21
CA HIS A 42 9.98 -2.15 3.18
C HIS A 42 10.32 -2.56 1.74
N VAL A 43 10.93 -1.66 0.98
CA VAL A 43 11.26 -1.89 -0.43
C VAL A 43 12.29 -3.01 -0.63
N ASP A 44 13.22 -3.16 0.31
CA ASP A 44 14.25 -4.19 0.25
C ASP A 44 13.67 -5.61 0.39
N LYS A 45 12.52 -5.76 1.07
CA LYS A 45 11.84 -7.04 1.30
C LYS A 45 10.70 -7.30 0.32
N TYR A 46 9.99 -6.25 -0.11
CA TYR A 46 8.72 -6.39 -0.83
C TYR A 46 8.74 -5.82 -2.26
N GLY A 47 9.87 -5.25 -2.70
CA GLY A 47 10.02 -4.58 -3.99
C GLY A 47 9.71 -3.08 -3.93
N TYR A 48 10.12 -2.35 -4.97
CA TYR A 48 9.94 -0.90 -5.02
C TYR A 48 8.46 -0.51 -5.04
N VAL A 49 8.15 0.68 -4.52
CA VAL A 49 6.80 1.24 -4.58
C VAL A 49 6.54 1.76 -5.99
N ALA A 50 5.60 1.14 -6.71
CA ALA A 50 5.15 1.58 -8.03
C ALA A 50 4.35 2.89 -7.94
N GLY A 51 3.52 3.03 -6.90
CA GLY A 51 2.72 4.23 -6.75
C GLY A 51 2.03 4.37 -5.39
N ILE A 52 1.57 5.59 -5.15
CA ILE A 52 0.69 5.93 -4.02
C ILE A 52 -0.47 6.79 -4.51
N LYS A 53 -1.65 6.60 -3.91
CA LYS A 53 -2.83 7.46 -4.10
C LYS A 53 -3.64 7.54 -2.81
N VAL A 54 -4.31 8.67 -2.60
CA VAL A 54 -5.37 8.76 -1.59
C VAL A 54 -6.68 8.32 -2.26
N VAL A 55 -7.31 7.30 -1.69
CA VAL A 55 -8.55 6.69 -2.19
C VAL A 55 -9.57 6.58 -1.06
N ASP A 56 -10.84 6.75 -1.40
CA ASP A 56 -11.97 6.41 -0.55
C ASP A 56 -12.37 4.95 -0.81
N LEU A 57 -13.10 4.32 0.13
CA LEU A 57 -13.53 2.91 -0.04
C LEU A 57 -14.57 2.72 -1.15
N THR A 58 -15.15 3.82 -1.63
CA THR A 58 -16.12 3.87 -2.74
C THR A 58 -15.45 4.23 -4.06
N ASP A 59 -14.12 4.30 -4.13
CA ASP A 59 -13.38 4.51 -5.38
C ASP A 59 -12.97 3.16 -5.99
N ASP A 60 -12.71 3.17 -7.30
CA ASP A 60 -11.99 2.11 -7.98
C ASP A 60 -10.53 2.49 -8.20
N VAL A 61 -9.69 1.47 -8.31
CA VAL A 61 -8.27 1.60 -8.60
C VAL A 61 -7.96 0.83 -9.87
N ILE A 62 -7.37 1.52 -10.84
CA ILE A 62 -6.84 0.92 -12.06
C ILE A 62 -5.33 0.71 -11.86
N LEU A 63 -4.88 -0.52 -12.02
CA LEU A 63 -3.46 -0.90 -12.00
C LEU A 63 -3.00 -1.19 -13.42
N ILE A 64 -1.80 -0.74 -13.77
CA ILE A 64 -1.24 -0.88 -15.12
C ILE A 64 0.13 -1.55 -14.99
N SER A 65 0.30 -2.67 -15.70
CA SER A 65 1.59 -3.38 -15.78
C SER A 65 2.46 -2.90 -16.95
N GLU A 66 3.74 -3.27 -16.93
CA GLU A 66 4.69 -2.93 -17.99
C GLU A 66 4.33 -3.60 -19.32
N GLU A 67 3.75 -4.81 -19.26
CA GLU A 67 3.24 -5.54 -20.43
C GLU A 67 1.92 -4.97 -20.99
N GLY A 68 1.38 -3.91 -20.39
CA GLY A 68 0.16 -3.25 -20.85
C GLY A 68 -1.13 -3.94 -20.39
N ILE A 69 -1.06 -4.77 -19.35
CA ILE A 69 -2.24 -5.35 -18.70
C ILE A 69 -2.85 -4.29 -17.78
N LEU A 70 -4.16 -4.07 -17.91
CA LEU A 70 -4.92 -3.20 -17.02
C LEU A 70 -5.93 -4.03 -16.25
N ILE A 71 -5.98 -3.83 -14.94
CA ILE A 71 -7.02 -4.39 -14.08
C ILE A 71 -7.70 -3.28 -13.29
N ARG A 72 -8.99 -3.43 -13.04
CA ARG A 72 -9.78 -2.51 -12.22
C ARG A 72 -10.31 -3.26 -11.00
N ILE A 73 -9.91 -2.81 -9.83
CA ILE A 73 -10.32 -3.39 -8.56
C ILE A 73 -11.02 -2.34 -7.69
N PRO A 74 -12.06 -2.71 -6.93
CA PRO A 74 -12.72 -1.80 -6.01
C PRO A 74 -11.82 -1.57 -4.80
N ALA A 75 -11.66 -0.32 -4.36
CA ALA A 75 -10.72 0.01 -3.27
C ALA A 75 -11.08 -0.71 -1.97
N ASN A 76 -12.36 -0.94 -1.70
CA ASN A 76 -12.83 -1.67 -0.52
C ASN A 76 -12.37 -3.14 -0.43
N SER A 77 -11.96 -3.76 -1.54
CA SER A 77 -11.42 -5.11 -1.55
C SER A 77 -9.99 -5.14 -0.99
N ILE A 78 -9.24 -4.04 -1.12
CA ILE A 78 -7.84 -3.96 -0.73
C ILE A 78 -7.72 -3.91 0.79
N ARG A 79 -6.86 -4.75 1.36
CA ARG A 79 -6.67 -4.85 2.81
C ARG A 79 -6.25 -3.52 3.43
N ILE A 80 -6.95 -3.17 4.51
CA ILE A 80 -6.57 -2.06 5.39
C ILE A 80 -5.56 -2.57 6.42
N CYS A 81 -4.37 -1.97 6.48
CA CYS A 81 -3.35 -2.28 7.47
C CYS A 81 -2.40 -1.10 7.72
N ALA A 82 -1.71 -1.17 8.86
CA ALA A 82 -0.75 -0.16 9.27
C ALA A 82 0.51 -0.14 8.41
N ARG A 83 1.22 0.99 8.42
CA ARG A 83 2.55 1.13 7.82
C ARG A 83 3.64 0.89 8.88
N PRO A 84 4.77 0.23 8.53
CA PRO A 84 5.05 -0.43 7.26
C PRO A 84 4.52 -1.88 7.25
N SER A 85 3.87 -2.30 6.16
CA SER A 85 3.48 -3.69 5.95
C SER A 85 3.42 -4.00 4.45
N LYS A 86 3.42 -5.30 4.09
CA LYS A 86 3.38 -5.77 2.71
C LYS A 86 2.02 -5.53 2.05
N GLY A 87 0.93 -5.80 2.78
CA GLY A 87 -0.42 -5.79 2.21
C GLY A 87 -0.82 -7.13 1.61
N VAL A 88 -1.75 -7.10 0.65
CA VAL A 88 -2.27 -8.28 -0.07
C VAL A 88 -1.90 -8.18 -1.55
N LYS A 89 -1.97 -9.30 -2.26
CA LYS A 89 -1.79 -9.29 -3.71
C LYS A 89 -2.98 -8.57 -4.36
N VAL A 90 -2.69 -7.50 -5.11
CA VAL A 90 -3.68 -6.71 -5.86
C VAL A 90 -3.62 -6.95 -7.35
N MET A 91 -2.49 -7.41 -7.86
CA MET A 91 -2.29 -7.80 -9.26
C MET A 91 -1.42 -9.04 -9.31
N ARG A 92 -1.83 -10.06 -10.07
CA ARG A 92 -0.95 -11.20 -10.39
C ARG A 92 -0.12 -10.82 -11.61
N LEU A 93 1.20 -10.91 -11.47
CA LEU A 93 2.16 -10.54 -12.49
C LEU A 93 2.91 -11.79 -12.99
N GLY A 94 3.39 -11.74 -14.23
CA GLY A 94 4.37 -12.69 -14.74
C GLY A 94 5.73 -12.56 -14.02
N SER A 95 6.65 -13.48 -14.26
CA SER A 95 7.96 -13.49 -13.59
C SER A 95 8.83 -12.26 -13.89
N THR A 96 8.60 -11.60 -15.02
CA THR A 96 9.33 -10.40 -15.47
C THR A 96 8.48 -9.14 -15.48
N ASP A 97 7.16 -9.26 -15.30
CA ASP A 97 6.23 -8.13 -15.36
C ASP A 97 6.20 -7.37 -14.03
N LYS A 98 5.83 -6.09 -14.10
CA LYS A 98 5.83 -5.16 -12.99
C LYS A 98 4.65 -4.21 -13.07
N VAL A 99 4.06 -3.85 -11.93
CA VAL A 99 3.17 -2.69 -11.88
C VAL A 99 4.00 -1.42 -12.10
N ILE A 100 3.65 -0.64 -13.12
CA ILE A 100 4.36 0.61 -13.45
C ILE A 100 3.64 1.85 -12.91
N THR A 101 2.31 1.83 -12.84
CA THR A 101 1.53 2.96 -12.36
C THR A 101 0.13 2.53 -11.92
N LEU A 102 -0.56 3.47 -11.26
CA LEU A 102 -1.94 3.30 -10.85
C LEU A 102 -2.72 4.60 -10.92
N ALA A 103 -4.01 4.47 -11.20
CA ALA A 103 -4.97 5.57 -11.22
C ALA A 103 -6.14 5.26 -10.29
N ARG A 104 -6.69 6.31 -9.70
CA ARG A 104 -7.94 6.25 -8.94
C ARG A 104 -9.04 6.81 -9.82
N THR A 105 -10.18 6.13 -9.88
CA THR A 105 -11.37 6.54 -10.61
C THR A 105 -12.60 6.40 -9.72
N GLU A 106 -13.70 7.05 -10.10
CA GLU A 106 -15.00 6.83 -9.46
C GLU A 106 -15.45 5.39 -9.69
N HIS A 107 -16.18 4.82 -8.73
CA HIS A 107 -16.67 3.46 -8.83
C HIS A 107 -17.69 3.30 -9.96
N GLU A 108 -17.56 2.22 -10.72
CA GLU A 108 -18.45 1.90 -11.83
C GLU A 108 -18.98 0.47 -11.64
N GLU A 109 -20.29 0.34 -11.52
CA GLU A 109 -20.98 -0.96 -11.55
C GLU A 109 -20.96 -1.51 -12.98
N SER A 110 -19.82 -2.07 -13.40
CA SER A 110 -19.67 -2.74 -14.70
C SER A 110 -19.47 -4.25 -14.49
N GLU A 111 -19.83 -5.06 -15.48
CA GLU A 111 -19.70 -6.53 -15.42
C GLU A 111 -18.22 -7.02 -15.34
N THR A 112 -17.23 -6.13 -15.49
CA THR A 112 -15.80 -6.46 -15.65
C THR A 112 -14.92 -5.94 -14.50
N THR A 113 -15.42 -5.98 -13.26
CA THR A 113 -14.59 -5.69 -12.09
C THR A 113 -13.75 -6.92 -11.74
N ASP A 114 -12.44 -6.76 -11.67
CA ASP A 114 -11.53 -7.84 -11.29
C ASP A 114 -11.58 -8.06 -9.78
N GLU A 115 -11.68 -9.32 -9.37
CA GLU A 115 -11.49 -9.70 -7.97
C GLU A 115 -10.00 -9.77 -7.64
N LEU A 116 -9.67 -9.55 -6.36
CA LEU A 116 -8.30 -9.74 -5.90
C LEU A 116 -7.88 -11.20 -6.10
N PRO A 117 -6.62 -11.46 -6.51
CA PRO A 117 -6.09 -12.82 -6.53
C PRO A 117 -6.20 -13.47 -5.14
N GLU A 118 -6.65 -14.72 -5.07
CA GLU A 118 -6.59 -15.50 -3.83
C GLU A 118 -5.14 -15.55 -3.32
N ASP A 119 -4.96 -15.18 -2.06
CA ASP A 119 -3.66 -15.11 -1.41
C ASP A 119 -3.40 -16.39 -0.60
N ASP A 120 -2.71 -17.37 -1.20
CA ASP A 120 -2.28 -18.63 -0.56
C ASP A 120 -1.21 -18.45 0.53
N SER A 121 -0.90 -17.21 0.94
CA SER A 121 0.13 -16.95 1.95
C SER A 121 -0.43 -16.94 3.38
N ASN A 122 0.00 -17.94 4.15
CA ASN A 122 -0.24 -18.09 5.58
C ASN A 122 0.19 -16.81 6.33
N PRO A 123 -0.61 -16.25 7.25
CA PRO A 123 -0.28 -15.01 7.95
C PRO A 123 0.69 -15.27 9.09
N ASP A 124 1.94 -15.62 8.79
CA ASP A 124 3.00 -15.59 9.79
C ASP A 124 4.36 -15.33 9.11
N GLU A 125 4.89 -14.12 9.34
CA GLU A 125 6.31 -13.87 9.58
C GLU A 125 6.55 -12.35 9.64
N GLY A 126 6.38 -11.84 10.85
CA GLY A 126 6.70 -10.46 11.20
C GLY A 126 6.37 -10.14 12.65
N ALA A 127 6.65 -11.08 13.57
CA ALA A 127 6.75 -10.72 14.98
C ALA A 127 7.96 -9.79 15.14
N ASP A 128 7.69 -8.57 15.58
CA ASP A 128 8.64 -7.52 15.93
C ASP A 128 9.91 -8.06 16.64
N GLU A 129 11.07 -7.83 16.04
CA GLU A 129 12.32 -7.81 16.77
C GLU A 129 12.31 -6.61 17.72
N LYS A 130 12.18 -6.93 19.02
CA LYS A 130 12.49 -6.15 20.23
C LYS A 130 12.91 -4.69 20.01
N ALA A 131 12.03 -3.77 20.40
CA ALA A 131 12.42 -2.45 20.84
C ALA A 131 13.19 -2.56 22.18
N GLU A 132 14.52 -2.53 22.15
CA GLU A 132 15.30 -2.18 23.34
C GLU A 132 15.02 -0.72 23.71
N THR A 133 14.49 -0.53 24.92
CA THR A 133 14.28 0.78 25.53
C THR A 133 15.60 1.18 26.19
N PRO A 134 16.14 2.40 26.00
CA PRO A 134 17.22 2.88 26.86
C PRO A 134 16.63 3.20 28.24
N GLU A 135 17.12 2.53 29.28
CA GLU A 135 16.84 2.87 30.67
C GLU A 135 17.46 4.24 31.02
N ASP A 136 16.60 5.19 31.36
CA ASP A 136 16.96 6.36 32.17
C ASP A 136 17.18 5.87 33.61
N GLN A 137 18.41 5.98 34.14
CA GLN A 137 18.66 6.06 35.57
C GLN A 137 19.61 7.22 35.85
N LYS A 138 19.02 8.28 36.42
CA LYS A 138 19.69 9.22 37.31
C LYS A 138 19.86 8.57 38.70
N ASP A 139 20.87 9.07 39.41
CA ASP A 139 21.09 9.07 40.86
C ASP A 139 22.34 8.28 41.28
N GLU A 140 23.49 8.97 41.38
CA GLU A 140 24.08 9.42 42.66
C GLU A 140 25.19 10.46 42.42
#